data_AF-A0A842QUG4-F1
#
_entry.id   AF-A0A842QUG4-F1
#
_cell.length_a   1.000
_cell.length_b   1.000
_cell.length_c   1.000
_cell.angle_alpha   90.00
_cell.angle_beta   90.00
_cell.angle_gamma   90.00
#
_symmetry.space_group_name_H-M   'P 1'
#
loop_
_entity.id
_entity.type
_entity.pdbx_description
1 polymer ?
#
loop_
_entity_poly.entity_id
_entity_poly.type
_entity_poly.pdbx_seq_one_letter_code
_entity_poly.pdbx_strand_id
1 'polypeptide(L)'
;MDENIKELLRYGATFAVLIAFFYGGTLLLRNTLGTSNPMMVVISQSMVPTLGVGDFIFIEAIDDFDSLAIGDPPVGDILVFIRPGFSDEFIVHRAIDGHKTDEGWVYQTKGDNNVFPDGFQVTDELVVGRVVNRLPIVGYFSLFIKTMKGFGMVIALMMVSFFYDNILPNKPSKKQEGGFNYLSLIPFAVGPLVLLKIWIQPSNHQSLEFIALASWYLGCLMLPLTVNDDDMGLMFWLYHLVLIIIPITCDLVWWTTGITPSEWWRIQGSTVPISWLLMEETKSFHMAFNQMLLWLVPGIVIFLGLIYAKRSEVALVTKISENLRNI
;
A
#
# COMPACT_ATOMS: atom_id res chain seq x y z
N MET A 1 -18.13 -26.28 -29.10
CA MET A 1 -17.76 -24.95 -28.57
C MET A 1 -16.30 -24.72 -28.90
N ASP A 2 -16.03 -23.68 -29.68
CA ASP A 2 -14.69 -23.32 -30.15
C ASP A 2 -13.73 -23.14 -28.97
N GLU A 3 -12.45 -23.47 -29.16
CA GLU A 3 -11.44 -23.47 -28.10
C GLU A 3 -11.23 -22.05 -27.55
N ASN A 4 -11.28 -21.06 -28.44
CA ASN A 4 -11.28 -19.63 -28.09
C ASN A 4 -12.48 -19.23 -27.22
N ILE A 5 -13.67 -19.80 -27.47
CA ILE A 5 -14.87 -19.52 -26.68
C ILE A 5 -14.73 -20.13 -25.28
N LYS A 6 -14.13 -21.32 -25.16
CA LYS A 6 -13.84 -21.95 -23.86
C LYS A 6 -12.86 -21.10 -23.05
N GLU A 7 -11.81 -20.58 -23.66
CA GLU A 7 -10.84 -19.70 -22.99
C GLU A 7 -11.47 -18.38 -22.55
N LEU A 8 -12.22 -17.71 -23.43
CA LEU A 8 -12.93 -16.48 -23.09
C LEU A 8 -13.90 -16.69 -21.91
N LEU A 9 -14.65 -17.79 -21.91
CA LEU A 9 -15.55 -18.14 -20.81
C LEU A 9 -14.81 -18.40 -19.50
N ARG A 10 -13.63 -19.03 -19.55
CA ARG A 10 -12.78 -19.24 -18.37
C ARG A 10 -12.29 -17.90 -17.80
N TYR A 11 -11.77 -17.00 -18.63
CA TYR A 11 -11.33 -15.68 -18.18
C TYR A 11 -12.49 -14.86 -17.61
N GLY A 12 -13.65 -14.87 -18.29
CA GLY A 12 -14.85 -14.20 -17.83
C GLY A 12 -15.36 -14.75 -16.49
N ALA A 13 -15.37 -16.09 -16.32
CA ALA A 13 -15.74 -16.72 -15.06
C ALA A 13 -14.77 -16.37 -13.93
N THR A 14 -13.46 -16.43 -14.17
CA THR A 14 -12.43 -16.04 -13.19
C THR A 14 -12.62 -14.58 -12.76
N PHE A 15 -12.85 -13.67 -13.72
CA PHE A 15 -13.07 -12.26 -13.41
C PHE A 15 -14.35 -12.04 -12.60
N ALA A 16 -15.44 -12.75 -12.94
CA ALA A 16 -16.68 -12.71 -12.18
C ALA A 16 -16.51 -13.23 -10.74
N VAL A 17 -15.73 -14.31 -10.54
CA VAL A 17 -15.40 -14.84 -9.21
C VAL A 17 -14.59 -13.82 -8.40
N LEU A 18 -13.62 -13.14 -9.01
CA LEU A 18 -12.83 -12.10 -8.33
C LEU A 18 -13.70 -10.91 -7.91
N ILE A 19 -14.60 -10.46 -8.77
CA ILE A 19 -15.57 -9.39 -8.42
C ILE A 19 -16.49 -9.85 -7.29
N ALA A 20 -17.04 -11.07 -7.38
CA ALA A 20 -17.91 -11.62 -6.36
C ALA A 20 -17.19 -11.79 -5.02
N PHE A 21 -15.92 -12.21 -5.04
CA PHE A 21 -15.09 -12.30 -3.84
C PHE A 21 -14.82 -10.92 -3.23
N PHE A 22 -14.47 -9.92 -4.03
CA PHE A 22 -14.21 -8.56 -3.54
C PHE A 22 -15.47 -7.89 -2.98
N TYR A 23 -16.58 -7.95 -3.73
CA TYR A 23 -17.85 -7.37 -3.32
C TYR A 23 -18.47 -8.14 -2.15
N GLY A 24 -18.47 -9.47 -2.21
CA GLY A 24 -18.94 -10.34 -1.14
C GLY A 24 -18.12 -10.19 0.13
N GLY A 25 -16.79 -10.08 0.02
CA GLY A 25 -15.90 -9.81 1.16
C GLY A 25 -16.17 -8.44 1.79
N THR A 26 -16.40 -7.40 0.98
CA THR A 26 -16.77 -6.06 1.48
C THR A 26 -18.12 -6.06 2.18
N LEU A 27 -19.13 -6.75 1.61
CA LEU A 27 -20.44 -6.90 2.24
C LEU A 27 -20.37 -7.68 3.55
N LEU A 28 -19.58 -8.77 3.56
CA LEU A 28 -19.34 -9.55 4.76
C LEU A 28 -18.72 -8.69 5.85
N LEU A 29 -17.67 -7.92 5.53
CA LEU A 29 -17.02 -7.01 6.48
C LEU A 29 -17.99 -5.93 7.00
N ARG A 30 -18.79 -5.32 6.13
CA ARG A 30 -19.82 -4.34 6.52
C ARG A 30 -20.81 -4.93 7.51
N ASN A 31 -21.26 -6.16 7.25
CA ASN A 31 -22.23 -6.83 8.12
C ASN A 31 -21.61 -7.30 9.44
N THR A 32 -20.37 -7.80 9.42
CA THR A 32 -19.69 -8.27 10.64
C THR A 32 -19.25 -7.13 11.54
N LEU A 33 -18.83 -6.00 10.98
CA LEU A 33 -18.36 -4.84 11.72
C LEU A 33 -19.46 -3.79 11.96
N GLY A 34 -20.67 -4.00 11.45
CA GLY A 34 -21.84 -3.14 11.70
C GLY A 34 -21.77 -1.73 11.11
N THR A 35 -20.74 -1.39 10.32
CA THR A 35 -20.52 -0.04 9.79
C THR A 35 -20.53 0.01 8.26
N SER A 36 -20.96 1.15 7.70
CA SER A 36 -20.98 1.40 6.26
C SER A 36 -19.56 1.49 5.66
N ASN A 37 -18.60 1.96 6.48
CA ASN A 37 -17.20 2.13 6.13
C ASN A 37 -16.30 1.28 7.06
N PRO A 38 -16.27 -0.05 6.89
CA PRO A 38 -15.52 -0.96 7.77
C PRO A 38 -14.01 -0.87 7.59
N MET A 39 -13.56 -0.14 6.57
CA MET A 39 -12.16 -0.02 6.19
C MET A 39 -11.87 1.39 5.71
N MET A 40 -10.84 2.01 6.30
CA MET A 40 -10.33 3.32 5.89
C MET A 40 -8.81 3.32 5.92
N VAL A 41 -8.21 4.35 5.34
CA VAL A 41 -6.76 4.54 5.36
C VAL A 41 -6.41 5.82 6.09
N VAL A 42 -5.43 5.74 7.00
CA VAL A 42 -4.87 6.89 7.73
C VAL A 42 -4.03 7.73 6.78
N ILE A 43 -4.30 9.03 6.69
CA ILE A 43 -3.66 9.95 5.74
C ILE A 43 -2.85 11.06 6.41
N SER A 44 -2.97 11.23 7.73
CA SER A 44 -2.24 12.25 8.48
C SER A 44 -1.43 11.64 9.62
N GLN A 45 -0.44 12.39 10.11
CA GLN A 45 0.48 11.95 11.17
C GLN A 45 -0.05 12.14 12.60
N SER A 46 -1.33 12.51 12.78
CA SER A 46 -1.86 12.90 14.10
C SER A 46 -1.95 11.74 15.09
N MET A 47 -1.96 10.50 14.61
CA MET A 47 -2.04 9.29 15.44
C MET A 47 -0.72 8.52 15.57
N VAL A 48 0.38 9.05 15.04
CA VAL A 48 1.71 8.44 15.19
C VAL A 48 2.14 8.52 16.67
N PRO A 49 2.73 7.46 17.27
CA PRO A 49 3.16 6.20 16.65
C PRO A 49 2.13 5.06 16.72
N THR A 50 0.93 5.28 17.25
CA THR A 50 -0.07 4.22 17.40
C THR A 50 -0.63 3.75 16.07
N LEU A 51 -0.99 4.70 15.21
CA LEU A 51 -1.37 4.45 13.81
C LEU A 51 -0.37 5.18 12.91
N GLY A 52 0.25 4.42 12.01
CA GLY A 52 1.15 4.96 10.99
C GLY A 52 0.37 5.67 9.88
N VAL A 53 1.03 6.60 9.20
CA VAL A 53 0.48 7.17 7.97
C VAL A 53 0.44 6.05 6.91
N GLY A 54 -0.65 5.98 6.15
CA GLY A 54 -0.89 4.90 5.20
C GLY A 54 -1.32 3.57 5.82
N ASP A 55 -1.53 3.51 7.15
CA ASP A 55 -2.12 2.34 7.79
C ASP A 55 -3.55 2.13 7.29
N PHE A 56 -3.85 0.89 6.94
CA PHE A 56 -5.19 0.45 6.61
C PHE A 56 -5.88 -0.01 7.89
N ILE A 57 -6.93 0.68 8.32
CA ILE A 57 -7.61 0.44 9.59
C ILE A 57 -8.95 -0.25 9.38
N PHE A 58 -9.29 -1.15 10.31
CA PHE A 58 -10.60 -1.79 10.41
C PHE A 58 -11.42 -1.11 11.49
N ILE A 59 -12.65 -0.77 11.14
CA ILE A 59 -13.55 0.03 11.98
C ILE A 59 -14.77 -0.82 12.32
N GLU A 60 -15.07 -0.93 13.61
CA GLU A 60 -16.24 -1.60 14.16
C GLU A 60 -17.24 -0.54 14.66
N ALA A 61 -18.51 -0.67 14.28
CA ALA A 61 -19.59 0.15 14.83
C ALA A 61 -19.71 -0.07 16.34
N ILE A 62 -20.15 0.96 17.06
CA ILE A 62 -20.30 0.92 18.50
C ILE A 62 -21.80 0.86 18.80
N ASP A 63 -22.26 -0.31 19.26
CA ASP A 63 -23.67 -0.50 19.67
C ASP A 63 -23.92 0.02 21.10
N ASP A 64 -22.93 -0.13 21.98
CA ASP A 64 -22.97 0.32 23.37
C ASP A 64 -21.80 1.27 23.67
N PHE A 65 -22.09 2.55 23.67
CA PHE A 65 -21.12 3.60 23.97
C PHE A 65 -20.66 3.62 25.44
N ASP A 66 -21.40 2.98 26.36
CA ASP A 66 -20.96 2.83 27.75
C ASP A 66 -19.76 1.85 27.86
N SER A 67 -19.47 1.07 26.81
CA SER A 67 -18.36 0.11 26.77
C SER A 67 -17.01 0.68 26.30
N LEU A 68 -16.98 1.94 25.84
CA LEU A 68 -15.76 2.55 25.33
C LEU A 68 -14.74 2.82 26.44
N ALA A 69 -13.49 2.48 26.17
CA ALA A 69 -12.39 2.88 27.04
C ALA A 69 -12.08 4.36 26.81
N ILE A 70 -11.93 5.12 27.91
CA ILE A 70 -11.58 6.54 27.87
C ILE A 70 -10.25 6.73 28.59
N GLY A 71 -9.32 7.42 27.94
CA GLY A 71 -8.06 7.82 28.56
C GLY A 71 -6.93 8.03 27.57
N ASP A 72 -5.79 8.48 28.07
CA ASP A 72 -4.58 8.67 27.29
C ASP A 72 -4.01 7.33 26.74
N PRO A 73 -3.15 7.38 25.70
CA PRO A 73 -2.49 6.19 25.19
C PRO A 73 -1.78 5.40 26.31
N PRO A 74 -1.89 4.06 26.36
CA PRO A 74 -2.53 3.18 25.36
C PRO A 74 -3.98 2.80 25.68
N VAL A 75 -4.64 3.47 26.62
CA VAL A 75 -5.89 2.99 27.26
C VAL A 75 -7.14 3.34 26.45
N GLY A 76 -7.34 4.61 26.10
CA GLY A 76 -8.59 5.05 25.47
C GLY A 76 -8.81 4.46 24.08
N ASP A 77 -10.05 4.22 23.70
CA ASP A 77 -10.40 3.73 22.37
C ASP A 77 -10.12 4.80 21.29
N ILE A 78 -9.75 4.34 20.11
CA ILE A 78 -9.52 5.21 18.95
C ILE A 78 -10.81 5.25 18.14
N LEU A 79 -11.43 6.42 18.08
CA LEU A 79 -12.68 6.64 17.39
C LEU A 79 -12.43 7.17 15.98
N VAL A 80 -13.20 6.68 15.02
CA VAL A 80 -13.38 7.31 13.70
C VAL A 80 -14.71 8.02 13.71
N PHE A 81 -14.72 9.30 13.40
CA PHE A 81 -15.91 10.14 13.44
C PHE A 81 -15.89 11.19 12.34
N ILE A 82 -17.06 11.74 12.03
CA ILE A 82 -17.20 12.86 11.09
C ILE A 82 -16.96 14.15 11.85
N ARG A 83 -16.09 15.03 11.32
CA ARG A 83 -15.78 16.31 11.94
C ARG A 83 -17.06 17.13 12.14
N PRO A 84 -17.34 17.63 13.37
CA PRO A 84 -18.50 18.48 13.61
C PRO A 84 -18.57 19.66 12.65
N GLY A 85 -19.71 19.82 11.96
CA GLY A 85 -19.95 20.88 10.98
C GLY A 85 -19.48 20.59 9.54
N PHE A 86 -18.92 19.40 9.27
CA PHE A 86 -18.53 18.96 7.94
C PHE A 86 -19.20 17.62 7.61
N SER A 87 -19.49 17.36 6.34
CA SER A 87 -20.19 16.12 5.91
C SER A 87 -19.25 14.98 5.51
N ASP A 88 -18.03 15.31 5.06
CA ASP A 88 -17.16 14.35 4.36
C ASP A 88 -15.70 14.40 4.86
N GLU A 89 -15.49 14.91 6.07
CA GLU A 89 -14.17 14.96 6.72
C GLU A 89 -14.12 13.95 7.87
N PHE A 90 -13.44 12.82 7.65
CA PHE A 90 -13.27 11.77 8.64
C PHE A 90 -12.01 12.00 9.48
N ILE A 91 -12.19 12.00 10.80
CA ILE A 91 -11.13 12.13 11.79
C ILE A 91 -11.03 10.82 12.56
N VAL A 92 -9.80 10.38 12.80
CA VAL A 92 -9.43 9.25 13.65
C VAL A 92 -8.58 9.76 14.80
N HIS A 93 -9.12 9.79 16.01
CA HIS A 93 -8.43 10.27 17.22
C HIS A 93 -8.86 9.46 18.45
N ARG A 94 -8.05 9.51 19.52
CA ARG A 94 -8.33 8.79 20.76
C ARG A 94 -9.33 9.53 21.63
N ALA A 95 -10.28 8.81 22.21
CA ALA A 95 -11.15 9.32 23.26
C ALA A 95 -10.36 9.45 24.57
N ILE A 96 -10.07 10.69 24.97
CA ILE A 96 -9.28 10.98 26.18
C ILE A 96 -10.15 11.38 27.37
N ASP A 97 -11.35 11.88 27.10
CA ASP A 97 -12.38 12.17 28.11
C ASP A 97 -13.77 11.97 27.49
N GLY A 98 -14.79 11.82 28.32
CA GLY A 98 -16.16 11.68 27.87
C GLY A 98 -17.16 11.74 29.00
N HIS A 99 -18.35 12.25 28.70
CA HIS A 99 -19.46 12.31 29.65
C HIS A 99 -20.79 12.05 28.94
N LYS A 100 -21.75 11.55 29.72
CA LYS A 100 -23.10 11.28 29.25
C LYS A 100 -23.98 12.51 29.48
N THR A 101 -24.69 12.92 28.45
CA THR A 101 -25.71 13.98 28.48
C THR A 101 -27.10 13.36 28.32
N ASP A 102 -28.16 14.17 28.40
CA ASP A 102 -29.53 13.73 28.13
C ASP A 102 -29.74 13.30 26.66
N GLU A 103 -28.88 13.80 25.75
CA GLU A 103 -28.97 13.55 24.30
C GLU A 103 -28.07 12.40 23.84
N GLY A 104 -27.10 11.98 24.65
CA GLY A 104 -26.14 10.93 24.29
C GLY A 104 -24.77 11.12 24.92
N TRP A 105 -23.80 10.30 24.51
CA TRP A 105 -22.41 10.46 24.91
C TRP A 105 -21.72 11.59 24.14
N VAL A 106 -20.88 12.33 24.85
CA VAL A 106 -20.04 13.39 24.30
C VAL A 106 -18.59 13.12 24.68
N TYR A 107 -17.72 13.02 23.66
CA TYR A 107 -16.31 12.70 23.81
C TYR A 107 -15.42 13.90 23.53
N GLN A 108 -14.36 14.03 24.32
CA GLN A 108 -13.20 14.83 23.98
C GLN A 108 -12.17 13.92 23.33
N THR A 109 -11.81 14.22 22.09
CA THR A 109 -10.82 13.45 21.34
C THR A 109 -9.49 14.18 21.22
N LYS A 110 -8.43 13.41 20.98
CA LYS A 110 -7.08 13.93 20.75
C LYS A 110 -6.28 12.97 19.87
N GLY A 111 -5.56 13.51 18.88
CA GLY A 111 -4.55 12.75 18.16
C GLY A 111 -3.35 12.44 19.06
N ASP A 112 -2.88 11.19 19.07
CA ASP A 112 -1.77 10.75 19.92
C ASP A 112 -0.48 11.59 19.75
N ASN A 113 -0.28 12.17 18.55
CA ASN A 113 0.86 13.04 18.21
C ASN A 113 0.54 14.54 18.38
N ASN A 114 -0.70 14.91 18.72
CA ASN A 114 -1.10 16.30 18.87
C ASN A 114 -0.71 16.82 20.26
N VAL A 115 -0.30 18.09 20.35
CA VAL A 115 0.04 18.73 21.62
C VAL A 115 -1.22 18.95 22.48
N PHE A 116 -2.31 19.35 21.84
CA PHE A 116 -3.58 19.69 22.49
C PHE A 116 -4.70 18.75 22.04
N PRO A 117 -5.75 18.59 22.87
CA PRO A 117 -7.01 17.98 22.44
C PRO A 117 -7.64 18.71 21.25
N ASP A 118 -8.54 18.03 20.56
CA ASP A 118 -9.31 18.64 19.49
C ASP A 118 -10.14 19.80 20.02
N GLY A 119 -10.23 20.89 19.26
CA GLY A 119 -10.95 22.11 19.67
C GLY A 119 -12.49 21.99 19.66
N PHE A 120 -13.01 20.78 19.56
CA PHE A 120 -14.44 20.46 19.52
C PHE A 120 -14.67 19.14 20.26
N GLN A 121 -15.92 18.93 20.66
CA GLN A 121 -16.39 17.66 21.21
C GLN A 121 -17.14 16.86 20.15
N VAL A 122 -17.17 15.54 20.31
CA VAL A 122 -17.77 14.60 19.36
C VAL A 122 -18.94 13.91 20.05
N THR A 123 -20.15 14.09 19.52
CA THR A 123 -21.33 13.33 19.94
C THR A 123 -21.28 11.92 19.37
N ASP A 124 -21.88 10.96 20.07
CA ASP A 124 -22.04 9.57 19.60
C ASP A 124 -22.65 9.47 18.18
N GLU A 125 -23.59 10.34 17.82
CA GLU A 125 -24.19 10.41 16.47
C GLU A 125 -23.17 10.65 15.35
N LEU A 126 -22.06 11.34 15.63
CA LEU A 126 -20.99 11.62 14.65
C LEU A 126 -19.96 10.49 14.58
N VAL A 127 -19.99 9.54 15.52
CA VAL A 127 -19.04 8.43 15.59
C VAL A 127 -19.42 7.35 14.57
N VAL A 128 -18.49 7.06 13.67
CA VAL A 128 -18.62 5.99 12.66
C VAL A 128 -18.32 4.62 13.26
N GLY A 129 -17.40 4.58 14.23
CA GLY A 129 -16.99 3.38 14.95
C GLY A 129 -15.64 3.54 15.65
N ARG A 130 -15.15 2.45 16.24
CA ARG A 130 -13.81 2.36 16.85
C ARG A 130 -12.86 1.55 15.97
N VAL A 131 -11.57 1.87 16.05
CA VAL A 131 -10.51 1.11 15.36
C VAL A 131 -10.23 -0.18 16.14
N VAL A 132 -10.42 -1.33 15.48
CA VAL A 132 -10.18 -2.66 16.09
C VAL A 132 -8.90 -3.33 15.63
N ASN A 133 -8.41 -2.98 14.43
CA ASN A 133 -7.17 -3.53 13.89
C ASN A 133 -6.58 -2.61 12.81
N ARG A 134 -5.31 -2.83 12.46
CA ARG A 134 -4.60 -2.12 11.39
C ARG A 134 -3.67 -3.05 10.61
N LEU A 135 -3.47 -2.74 9.33
CA LEU A 135 -2.40 -3.28 8.50
C LEU A 135 -1.48 -2.13 8.08
N PRO A 136 -0.19 -2.15 8.48
CA PRO A 136 0.69 -1.02 8.27
C PRO A 136 1.06 -0.84 6.80
N ILE A 137 1.17 0.41 6.35
CA ILE A 137 1.70 0.82 5.03
C ILE A 137 0.87 0.32 3.82
N VAL A 138 0.11 -0.78 3.92
CA VAL A 138 -0.69 -1.38 2.83
C VAL A 138 -1.68 -0.37 2.24
N GLY A 139 -2.20 0.54 3.07
CA GLY A 139 -3.12 1.59 2.63
C GLY A 139 -2.51 2.51 1.58
N TYR A 140 -1.20 2.74 1.58
CA TYR A 140 -0.53 3.57 0.57
C TYR A 140 -0.76 3.09 -0.85
N PHE A 141 -0.86 1.78 -1.10
CA PHE A 141 -1.18 1.29 -2.45
C PHE A 141 -2.53 1.85 -2.92
N SER A 142 -3.55 1.79 -2.05
CA SER A 142 -4.88 2.33 -2.36
C SER A 142 -4.85 3.85 -2.53
N LEU A 143 -4.07 4.58 -1.73
CA LEU A 143 -3.94 6.03 -1.86
C LEU A 143 -3.20 6.43 -3.14
N PHE A 144 -2.18 5.67 -3.52
CA PHE A 144 -1.37 5.94 -4.70
C PHE A 144 -2.20 5.82 -5.99
N ILE A 145 -3.00 4.76 -6.12
CA ILE A 145 -3.88 4.58 -7.28
C ILE A 145 -5.08 5.54 -7.31
N LYS A 146 -5.36 6.27 -6.22
CA LYS A 146 -6.35 7.37 -6.22
C LYS A 146 -5.85 8.63 -6.91
N THR A 147 -4.54 8.76 -7.12
CA THR A 147 -3.94 9.90 -7.83
C THR A 147 -3.85 9.61 -9.32
N MET A 148 -3.96 10.63 -10.18
CA MET A 148 -3.87 10.46 -11.63
C MET A 148 -2.49 9.96 -12.06
N LYS A 149 -1.41 10.51 -11.49
CA LYS A 149 -0.03 10.11 -11.80
C LYS A 149 0.30 8.73 -11.24
N GLY A 150 -0.15 8.42 -10.02
CA GLY A 150 0.05 7.09 -9.43
C GLY A 150 -0.70 6.01 -10.21
N PHE A 151 -1.97 6.25 -10.54
CA PHE A 151 -2.75 5.38 -11.42
C PHE A 151 -2.10 5.24 -12.81
N GLY A 152 -1.68 6.34 -13.42
CA GLY A 152 -0.98 6.36 -14.71
C GLY A 152 0.34 5.58 -14.68
N MET A 153 1.10 5.66 -13.58
CA MET A 153 2.33 4.88 -13.39
C MET A 153 2.04 3.38 -13.32
N VAL A 154 1.02 2.96 -12.57
CA VAL A 154 0.64 1.54 -12.51
C VAL A 154 0.20 1.04 -13.88
N ILE A 155 -0.61 1.80 -14.62
CA ILE A 155 -0.98 1.47 -16.00
C ILE A 155 0.26 1.38 -16.89
N ALA A 156 1.20 2.32 -16.79
CA ALA A 156 2.43 2.29 -17.58
C ALA A 156 3.25 1.03 -17.29
N LEU A 157 3.40 0.64 -16.02
CA LEU A 157 4.09 -0.58 -15.63
C LEU A 157 3.37 -1.84 -16.15
N MET A 158 2.04 -1.87 -16.09
CA MET A 158 1.24 -2.96 -16.66
C MET A 158 1.37 -3.04 -18.18
N MET A 159 1.39 -1.90 -18.88
CA MET A 159 1.61 -1.86 -20.33
C MET A 159 3.01 -2.36 -20.70
N VAL A 160 4.04 -1.95 -19.97
CA VAL A 160 5.40 -2.49 -20.16
C VAL A 160 5.40 -4.00 -19.96
N SER A 161 4.70 -4.50 -18.94
CA SER A 161 4.59 -5.94 -18.67
C SER A 161 3.75 -6.71 -19.69
N PHE A 162 2.83 -6.06 -20.41
CA PHE A 162 2.02 -6.70 -21.44
C PHE A 162 2.73 -6.70 -22.80
N PHE A 163 3.41 -5.59 -23.13
CA PHE A 163 4.12 -5.41 -24.39
C PHE A 163 5.61 -5.72 -24.30
N TYR A 164 6.08 -6.33 -23.21
CA TYR A 164 7.51 -6.55 -23.01
C TYR A 164 8.13 -7.39 -24.15
N ASP A 165 7.41 -8.35 -24.72
CA ASP A 165 7.89 -9.15 -25.86
C ASP A 165 8.03 -8.35 -27.16
N ASN A 166 7.29 -7.25 -27.31
CA ASN A 166 7.45 -6.33 -28.45
C ASN A 166 8.58 -5.32 -28.22
N ILE A 167 8.91 -5.04 -26.96
CA ILE A 167 9.94 -4.07 -26.56
C ILE A 167 11.31 -4.74 -26.45
N LEU A 168 11.34 -5.97 -25.94
CA LEU A 168 12.56 -6.72 -25.68
C LEU A 168 12.93 -7.58 -26.89
N PRO A 169 14.23 -7.84 -27.11
CA PRO A 169 14.68 -8.74 -28.17
C PRO A 169 14.05 -10.13 -28.02
N ASN A 170 13.88 -10.84 -29.14
CA ASN A 170 13.39 -12.22 -29.12
C ASN A 170 14.27 -13.09 -28.22
N LYS A 171 13.63 -14.04 -27.53
CA LYS A 171 14.34 -14.99 -26.67
C LYS A 171 15.41 -15.73 -27.48
N PRO A 172 16.62 -15.95 -26.94
CA PRO A 172 17.67 -16.66 -27.65
C PRO A 172 17.24 -18.09 -27.98
N SER A 173 17.62 -18.59 -29.16
CA SER A 173 17.20 -19.91 -29.66
C SER A 173 17.79 -21.09 -28.87
N LYS A 174 18.90 -20.85 -28.15
CA LYS A 174 19.49 -21.85 -27.26
C LYS A 174 18.68 -21.94 -25.97
N LYS A 175 18.19 -23.16 -25.70
CA LYS A 175 17.58 -23.50 -24.41
C LYS A 175 18.63 -23.28 -23.33
N GLN A 176 18.43 -22.28 -22.47
CA GLN A 176 19.44 -21.94 -21.49
C GLN A 176 19.51 -23.03 -20.42
N GLU A 177 20.66 -23.69 -20.29
CA GLU A 177 20.91 -24.75 -19.30
C GLU A 177 21.25 -24.17 -17.92
N GLY A 178 20.87 -24.86 -16.84
CA GLY A 178 21.09 -24.42 -15.45
C GLY A 178 19.78 -24.28 -14.64
N GLY A 179 19.86 -24.47 -13.33
CA GLY A 179 18.72 -24.42 -12.41
C GLY A 179 18.31 -22.98 -12.03
N PHE A 180 17.09 -22.82 -11.49
CA PHE A 180 16.68 -21.55 -10.89
C PHE A 180 17.37 -21.40 -9.52
N ASN A 181 18.21 -20.37 -9.38
CA ASN A 181 18.89 -20.10 -8.13
C ASN A 181 17.96 -19.35 -7.17
N TYR A 182 17.33 -20.07 -6.24
CA TYR A 182 16.41 -19.51 -5.23
C TYR A 182 17.06 -18.43 -4.34
N LEU A 183 18.40 -18.35 -4.25
CA LEU A 183 19.06 -17.28 -3.50
C LEU A 183 18.79 -15.89 -4.08
N SER A 184 18.44 -15.77 -5.37
CA SER A 184 18.10 -14.49 -5.98
C SER A 184 16.78 -13.90 -5.48
N LEU A 185 15.95 -14.70 -4.81
CA LEU A 185 14.70 -14.25 -4.18
C LEU A 185 14.90 -13.69 -2.76
N ILE A 186 16.05 -13.96 -2.12
CA ILE A 186 16.34 -13.51 -0.74
C ILE A 186 16.17 -12.00 -0.58
N PRO A 187 16.67 -11.13 -1.49
CA PRO A 187 16.52 -9.69 -1.31
C PRO A 187 15.05 -9.22 -1.31
N PHE A 188 14.17 -9.95 -2.01
CA PHE A 188 12.73 -9.66 -2.06
C PHE A 188 11.99 -10.08 -0.78
N ALA A 189 12.55 -10.98 0.04
CA ALA A 189 11.96 -11.34 1.32
C ALA A 189 12.07 -10.21 2.37
N VAL A 190 13.02 -9.29 2.21
CA VAL A 190 13.28 -8.22 3.18
C VAL A 190 12.08 -7.28 3.31
N GLY A 191 11.46 -6.86 2.20
CA GLY A 191 10.30 -5.97 2.22
C GLY A 191 9.13 -6.51 3.06
N PRO A 192 8.62 -7.73 2.78
CA PRO A 192 7.58 -8.37 3.59
C PRO A 192 7.96 -8.53 5.07
N LEU A 193 9.22 -8.87 5.38
CA LEU A 193 9.69 -8.97 6.77
C LEU A 193 9.70 -7.60 7.48
N VAL A 194 10.02 -6.53 6.76
CA VAL A 194 9.94 -5.16 7.28
C VAL A 194 8.48 -4.79 7.58
N LEU A 195 7.55 -5.08 6.66
CA LEU A 195 6.12 -4.84 6.92
C LEU A 195 5.61 -5.62 8.15
N LEU A 196 6.01 -6.88 8.30
CA LEU A 196 5.69 -7.69 9.48
C LEU A 196 6.26 -7.07 10.76
N LYS A 197 7.50 -6.57 10.70
CA LYS A 197 8.13 -5.90 11.85
C LYS A 197 7.41 -4.60 12.21
N ILE A 198 6.98 -3.79 11.24
CA ILE A 198 6.19 -2.56 11.46
C ILE A 198 4.82 -2.89 12.07
N TRP A 199 4.26 -4.04 11.72
CA TRP A 199 2.99 -4.49 12.27
C TRP A 199 3.10 -4.78 13.77
N ILE A 200 4.16 -5.50 14.18
CA ILE A 200 4.44 -5.85 15.57
C ILE A 200 4.97 -4.66 16.37
N GLN A 201 5.85 -3.86 15.77
CA GLN A 201 6.52 -2.72 16.40
C GLN A 201 6.51 -1.50 15.45
N PRO A 202 5.47 -0.63 15.54
CA PRO A 202 5.34 0.53 14.67
C PRO A 202 6.30 1.70 14.97
N SER A 203 7.20 1.58 15.94
CA SER A 203 8.17 2.64 16.26
C SER A 203 9.52 2.42 15.56
N ASN A 204 10.17 3.52 15.15
CA ASN A 204 11.54 3.55 14.64
C ASN A 204 11.84 2.61 13.46
N HIS A 205 10.97 2.55 12.45
CA HIS A 205 11.11 1.65 11.30
C HIS A 205 11.78 2.24 10.05
N GLN A 206 12.00 3.55 9.99
CA GLN A 206 12.55 4.24 8.81
C GLN A 206 13.84 3.59 8.27
N SER A 207 14.78 3.21 9.15
CA SER A 207 16.03 2.56 8.71
C SER A 207 15.79 1.19 8.05
N LEU A 208 14.76 0.46 8.48
CA LEU A 208 14.43 -0.86 7.94
C LEU A 208 13.82 -0.74 6.54
N GLU A 209 13.05 0.30 6.31
CA GLU A 209 12.49 0.57 4.98
C GLU A 209 13.56 0.96 3.97
N PHE A 210 14.56 1.77 4.37
CA PHE A 210 15.74 2.00 3.52
C PHE A 210 16.48 0.70 3.23
N ILE A 211 16.59 -0.22 4.21
CA ILE A 211 17.17 -1.55 4.00
C ILE A 211 16.32 -2.38 3.03
N ALA A 212 14.99 -2.31 3.11
CA ALA A 212 14.09 -2.98 2.18
C ALA A 212 14.25 -2.45 0.75
N LEU A 213 14.33 -1.12 0.59
CA LEU A 213 14.58 -0.50 -0.71
C LEU A 213 15.94 -0.91 -1.27
N ALA A 214 17.02 -0.83 -0.47
CA ALA A 214 18.35 -1.26 -0.88
C ALA A 214 18.41 -2.76 -1.24
N SER A 215 17.70 -3.60 -0.50
CA SER A 215 17.57 -5.03 -0.79
C SER A 215 16.82 -5.24 -2.10
N TRP A 216 15.77 -4.47 -2.37
CA TRP A 216 15.08 -4.54 -3.65
C TRP A 216 15.99 -4.15 -4.82
N TYR A 217 16.87 -3.16 -4.68
CA TYR A 217 17.90 -2.84 -5.68
C TYR A 217 18.83 -4.03 -5.96
N LEU A 218 19.25 -4.77 -4.93
CA LEU A 218 20.02 -6.02 -5.13
C LEU A 218 19.19 -7.07 -5.87
N GLY A 219 17.89 -7.17 -5.55
CA GLY A 219 16.95 -8.02 -6.29
C GLY A 219 16.83 -7.63 -7.77
N CYS A 220 16.74 -6.34 -8.07
CA CYS A 220 16.71 -5.80 -9.44
C CYS A 220 17.96 -6.16 -10.26
N LEU A 221 19.11 -6.33 -9.59
CA LEU A 221 20.36 -6.78 -10.22
C LEU A 221 20.41 -8.32 -10.39
N MET A 222 20.05 -9.07 -9.35
CA MET A 222 20.28 -10.52 -9.29
C MET A 222 19.22 -11.35 -10.01
N LEU A 223 17.95 -10.97 -9.90
CA LEU A 223 16.84 -11.74 -10.45
C LEU A 223 16.91 -11.91 -11.98
N PRO A 224 17.10 -10.84 -12.80
CA PRO A 224 17.11 -11.01 -14.25
C PRO A 224 18.27 -11.87 -14.75
N LEU A 225 19.37 -11.93 -13.99
CA LEU A 225 20.56 -12.72 -14.29
C LEU A 225 20.44 -14.21 -13.93
N THR A 226 19.53 -14.56 -13.03
CA THR A 226 19.42 -15.92 -12.46
C THR A 226 18.17 -16.69 -12.90
N VAL A 227 17.11 -15.97 -13.28
CA VAL A 227 15.87 -16.59 -13.76
C VAL A 227 16.06 -17.16 -15.17
N ASN A 228 15.56 -18.37 -15.40
CA ASN A 228 15.56 -18.98 -16.74
C ASN A 228 14.41 -18.46 -17.61
N ASP A 229 13.24 -18.30 -16.99
CA ASP A 229 12.03 -17.80 -17.62
C ASP A 229 11.84 -16.32 -17.28
N ASP A 230 12.37 -15.46 -18.14
CA ASP A 230 12.29 -14.00 -17.98
C ASP A 230 10.86 -13.50 -17.71
N ASP A 231 9.84 -14.20 -18.20
CA ASP A 231 8.43 -13.79 -18.06
C ASP A 231 7.99 -13.96 -16.60
N MET A 232 8.32 -15.10 -16.00
CA MET A 232 8.11 -15.35 -14.57
C MET A 232 8.88 -14.32 -13.72
N GLY A 233 10.14 -14.06 -14.08
CA GLY A 233 10.99 -13.10 -13.38
C GLY A 233 10.42 -11.68 -13.41
N LEU A 234 9.96 -11.23 -14.58
CA LEU A 234 9.32 -9.92 -14.77
C LEU A 234 8.03 -9.81 -13.97
N MET A 235 7.15 -10.82 -14.04
CA MET A 235 5.88 -10.81 -13.30
C MET A 235 6.11 -10.76 -11.79
N PHE A 236 7.01 -11.61 -11.26
CA PHE A 236 7.35 -11.60 -9.84
C PHE A 236 7.89 -10.24 -9.39
N TRP A 237 8.85 -9.67 -10.15
CA TRP A 237 9.42 -8.37 -9.86
C TRP A 237 8.38 -7.26 -9.88
N LEU A 238 7.46 -7.28 -10.85
CA LEU A 238 6.39 -6.30 -10.98
C LEU A 238 5.42 -6.36 -9.79
N TYR A 239 4.98 -7.56 -9.39
CA TYR A 239 4.12 -7.71 -8.21
C TYR A 239 4.81 -7.19 -6.95
N HIS A 240 6.10 -7.50 -6.78
CA HIS A 240 6.87 -7.03 -5.64
C HIS A 240 7.03 -5.50 -5.63
N LEU A 241 7.36 -4.92 -6.78
CA LEU A 241 7.44 -3.46 -6.96
C LEU A 241 6.11 -2.80 -6.57
N VAL A 242 5.00 -3.28 -7.12
CA VAL A 242 3.69 -2.62 -6.96
C VAL A 242 3.10 -2.81 -5.57
N LEU A 243 3.18 -4.01 -5.00
CA LEU A 243 2.49 -4.35 -3.75
C LEU A 243 3.33 -4.10 -2.50
N ILE A 244 4.67 -4.04 -2.62
CA ILE A 244 5.57 -3.92 -1.48
C ILE A 244 6.38 -2.63 -1.56
N ILE A 245 7.10 -2.42 -2.66
CA ILE A 245 8.07 -1.32 -2.73
C ILE A 245 7.40 0.03 -2.94
N ILE A 246 6.34 0.13 -3.75
CA ILE A 246 5.59 1.39 -3.88
C ILE A 246 5.07 1.84 -2.51
N PRO A 247 4.35 1.02 -1.72
CA PRO A 247 3.94 1.41 -0.37
C PRO A 247 5.09 1.83 0.54
N ILE A 248 6.19 1.07 0.59
CA ILE A 248 7.38 1.43 1.38
C ILE A 248 7.96 2.78 0.93
N THR A 249 8.04 3.03 -0.38
CA THR A 249 8.55 4.32 -0.86
C THR A 249 7.61 5.47 -0.56
N CYS A 250 6.29 5.26 -0.52
CA CYS A 250 5.36 6.30 -0.08
C CYS A 250 5.60 6.69 1.39
N ASP A 251 5.79 5.70 2.27
CA ASP A 251 6.07 5.94 3.69
C ASP A 251 7.43 6.63 3.90
N LEU A 252 8.49 6.15 3.22
CA LEU A 252 9.80 6.81 3.22
C LEU A 252 9.73 8.27 2.72
N VAL A 253 8.87 8.57 1.73
CA VAL A 253 8.71 9.96 1.26
C VAL A 253 8.11 10.83 2.36
N TRP A 254 7.11 10.35 3.09
CA TRP A 254 6.61 11.07 4.26
C TRP A 254 7.72 11.31 5.28
N TRP A 255 8.50 10.30 5.67
CA TRP A 255 9.58 10.46 6.65
C TRP A 255 10.70 11.43 6.22
N THR A 256 10.95 11.52 4.92
CA THR A 256 12.06 12.35 4.38
C THR A 256 11.64 13.76 4.00
N THR A 257 10.40 13.95 3.57
CA THR A 257 9.89 15.24 3.07
C THR A 257 8.92 15.92 4.01
N GLY A 258 8.33 15.18 4.96
CA GLY A 258 7.23 15.63 5.80
C GLY A 258 5.87 15.67 5.10
N ILE A 259 5.80 15.33 3.81
CA ILE A 259 4.56 15.39 3.03
C ILE A 259 3.72 14.14 3.28
N THR A 260 2.57 14.30 3.92
CA THR A 260 1.63 13.20 4.17
C THR A 260 0.60 13.05 3.04
N PRO A 261 -0.07 11.90 2.90
CA PRO A 261 -1.19 11.74 1.97
C PRO A 261 -2.34 12.73 2.18
N SER A 262 -2.52 13.28 3.37
CA SER A 262 -3.51 14.34 3.63
C SER A 262 -3.25 15.62 2.82
N GLU A 263 -2.01 15.81 2.36
CA GLU A 263 -1.62 16.91 1.49
C GLU A 263 -1.68 16.56 0.01
N TRP A 264 -1.99 15.31 -0.36
CA TRP A 264 -1.92 14.89 -1.77
C TRP A 264 -3.04 15.46 -2.63
N TRP A 265 -4.17 15.79 -2.01
CA TRP A 265 -5.38 16.32 -2.63
C TRP A 265 -5.99 17.41 -1.74
N ARG A 266 -7.14 17.97 -2.14
CA ARG A 266 -7.79 19.08 -1.40
C ARG A 266 -8.74 18.65 -0.27
N ILE A 267 -9.23 17.42 -0.30
CA ILE A 267 -10.08 16.85 0.76
C ILE A 267 -9.29 16.79 2.07
N GLN A 268 -9.85 17.38 3.12
CA GLN A 268 -9.30 17.40 4.47
C GLN A 268 -9.78 16.18 5.27
N GLY A 269 -9.02 15.82 6.30
CA GLY A 269 -9.30 14.70 7.20
C GLY A 269 -8.03 13.99 7.64
N SER A 270 -8.16 13.08 8.60
CA SER A 270 -7.07 12.19 9.01
C SER A 270 -7.22 10.77 8.47
N THR A 271 -8.39 10.41 7.93
CA THR A 271 -8.63 9.15 7.20
C THR A 271 -9.47 9.36 5.94
N VAL A 272 -9.39 8.43 5.00
CA VAL A 272 -10.26 8.41 3.81
C VAL A 272 -10.85 7.02 3.53
N PRO A 273 -12.10 6.95 3.04
CA PRO A 273 -12.68 5.71 2.52
C PRO A 273 -11.99 5.23 1.23
N ILE A 274 -12.09 3.93 0.98
CA ILE A 274 -11.48 3.27 -0.19
C ILE A 274 -12.23 3.59 -1.50
N SER A 275 -13.46 4.08 -1.45
CA SER A 275 -14.37 4.23 -2.60
C SER A 275 -14.02 5.33 -3.62
N TRP A 276 -13.33 6.40 -3.22
CA TRP A 276 -13.04 7.52 -4.13
C TRP A 276 -11.91 7.19 -5.11
N LEU A 277 -12.00 7.55 -6.40
CA LEU A 277 -10.95 7.32 -7.40
C LEU A 277 -10.64 8.63 -8.13
N LEU A 278 -9.37 8.86 -8.49
CA LEU A 278 -8.89 10.00 -9.30
C LEU A 278 -9.19 11.38 -8.70
N MET A 279 -8.47 11.72 -7.64
CA MET A 279 -8.56 13.04 -6.98
C MET A 279 -7.71 14.11 -7.68
N GLU A 280 -8.12 15.37 -7.55
CA GLU A 280 -7.31 16.52 -8.00
C GLU A 280 -6.04 16.64 -7.14
N GLU A 281 -4.89 16.49 -7.79
CA GLU A 281 -3.58 16.47 -7.17
C GLU A 281 -3.06 17.86 -6.78
N THR A 282 -2.38 17.95 -5.64
CA THR A 282 -1.72 19.19 -5.20
C THR A 282 -0.27 19.30 -5.68
N LYS A 283 0.35 20.46 -5.43
CA LYS A 283 1.79 20.66 -5.61
C LYS A 283 2.62 19.78 -4.66
N SER A 284 2.17 19.60 -3.41
CA SER A 284 2.83 18.72 -2.44
C SER A 284 2.87 17.28 -2.94
N PHE A 285 1.76 16.79 -3.51
CA PHE A 285 1.76 15.48 -4.17
C PHE A 285 2.80 15.39 -5.28
N HIS A 286 2.92 16.41 -6.13
CA HIS A 286 3.89 16.39 -7.24
C HIS A 286 5.33 16.32 -6.74
N MET A 287 5.65 16.99 -5.63
CA MET A 287 6.96 16.89 -4.98
C MET A 287 7.20 15.48 -4.42
N ALA A 288 6.22 14.95 -3.67
CA ALA A 288 6.26 13.60 -3.12
C ALA A 288 6.43 12.53 -4.22
N PHE A 289 5.63 12.62 -5.28
CA PHE A 289 5.66 11.71 -6.43
C PHE A 289 7.01 11.75 -7.16
N ASN A 290 7.58 12.95 -7.38
CA ASN A 290 8.90 13.06 -7.99
C ASN A 290 10.00 12.44 -7.11
N GLN A 291 9.91 12.60 -5.79
CA GLN A 291 10.82 11.95 -4.85
C GLN A 291 10.70 10.43 -4.90
N MET A 292 9.47 9.89 -4.99
CA MET A 292 9.26 8.45 -5.19
C MET A 292 9.91 7.97 -6.50
N LEU A 293 9.70 8.69 -7.61
CA LEU A 293 10.29 8.34 -8.89
C LEU A 293 11.82 8.32 -8.84
N LEU A 294 12.44 9.26 -8.12
CA LEU A 294 13.90 9.28 -7.94
C LEU A 294 14.42 7.99 -7.30
N TRP A 295 13.64 7.36 -6.42
CA TRP A 295 13.99 6.10 -5.77
C TRP A 295 13.56 4.85 -6.52
N LEU A 296 12.49 4.89 -7.30
CA LEU A 296 11.96 3.72 -8.02
C LEU A 296 12.59 3.55 -9.40
N VAL A 297 12.70 4.64 -10.18
CA VAL A 297 13.11 4.60 -11.58
C VAL A 297 14.49 3.98 -11.78
N PRO A 298 15.55 4.28 -10.98
CA PRO A 298 16.84 3.66 -11.20
C PRO A 298 16.79 2.13 -11.05
N GLY A 299 16.05 1.61 -10.07
CA GLY A 299 15.84 0.17 -9.90
C GLY A 299 15.08 -0.47 -11.07
N ILE A 300 14.04 0.20 -11.56
CA ILE A 300 13.28 -0.21 -12.76
C ILE A 300 14.19 -0.29 -13.99
N VAL A 301 15.02 0.74 -14.21
CA VAL A 301 15.95 0.80 -15.35
C VAL A 301 17.01 -0.29 -15.25
N ILE A 302 17.56 -0.55 -14.05
CA ILE A 302 18.52 -1.65 -13.84
C ILE A 302 17.89 -2.98 -14.22
N PHE A 303 16.71 -3.29 -13.69
CA PHE A 303 16.05 -4.57 -13.91
C PHE A 303 15.72 -4.79 -15.40
N LEU A 304 15.02 -3.84 -16.03
CA LEU A 304 14.63 -3.94 -17.44
C LEU A 304 15.85 -3.91 -18.38
N GLY A 305 16.85 -3.10 -18.06
CA GLY A 305 18.10 -3.03 -18.84
C GLY A 305 18.89 -4.33 -18.82
N LEU A 306 18.91 -5.05 -17.69
CA LEU A 306 19.56 -6.35 -17.59
C LEU A 306 18.80 -7.45 -18.36
N ILE A 307 17.46 -7.44 -18.31
CA ILE A 307 16.66 -8.35 -19.15
C ILE A 307 16.95 -8.08 -20.63
N TYR A 308 16.95 -6.80 -21.04
CA TYR A 308 17.26 -6.41 -22.41
C TYR A 308 18.66 -6.90 -22.82
N ALA A 309 19.69 -6.59 -22.03
CA ALA A 309 21.07 -6.96 -22.33
C ALA A 309 21.27 -8.50 -22.39
N LYS A 310 20.59 -9.24 -21.52
CA LYS A 310 20.58 -10.71 -21.53
C LYS A 310 19.94 -11.26 -22.81
N ARG A 311 18.78 -10.72 -23.22
CA ARG A 311 18.09 -11.12 -24.46
C ARG A 311 18.84 -10.72 -25.72
N SER A 312 19.60 -9.62 -25.68
CA SER A 312 20.52 -9.21 -26.75
C SER A 312 21.83 -10.01 -26.82
N GLU A 313 22.00 -11.06 -25.99
CA GLU A 313 23.22 -11.87 -25.92
C GLU A 313 24.50 -11.04 -25.68
N VAL A 314 24.41 -9.97 -24.87
CA VAL A 314 25.60 -9.19 -24.49
C VAL A 314 26.58 -10.11 -23.75
N ALA A 315 27.78 -10.28 -24.28
CA ALA A 315 28.73 -11.31 -23.85
C ALA A 315 29.03 -11.28 -22.35
N LEU A 316 29.21 -10.08 -21.77
CA LEU A 316 29.46 -9.91 -20.34
C LEU A 316 28.28 -10.39 -19.49
N VAL A 317 27.06 -9.97 -19.84
CA VAL A 317 25.84 -10.28 -19.10
C VAL A 317 25.52 -11.77 -19.19
N THR A 318 25.68 -12.35 -20.38
CA THR A 318 25.45 -13.78 -20.63
C THR A 318 26.42 -14.64 -19.81
N LYS A 319 27.72 -14.29 -19.82
CA LYS A 319 28.73 -15.00 -19.02
C LYS A 319 28.46 -14.93 -17.51
N ILE A 320 28.05 -13.76 -17.01
CA ILE A 320 27.67 -13.60 -15.60
C ILE A 320 26.44 -14.44 -15.26
N SER A 321 25.42 -14.41 -16.12
CA SER A 321 24.19 -15.19 -15.96
C SER A 321 24.47 -16.70 -15.91
N GLU A 322 25.28 -17.22 -16.84
CA GLU A 322 25.69 -18.62 -16.87
C GLU A 322 26.43 -19.02 -15.58
N ASN A 323 27.38 -18.20 -15.12
CA ASN A 323 28.10 -18.47 -13.88
C ASN A 323 27.16 -18.52 -12.67
N LEU A 324 26.23 -17.57 -12.54
CA LEU A 324 25.32 -17.49 -11.39
C LEU A 324 24.28 -18.62 -11.37
N ARG A 325 23.96 -19.20 -12.52
CA ARG A 325 23.01 -20.32 -12.64
C ARG A 325 23.64 -21.69 -12.42
N ASN A 326 24.96 -21.76 -12.48
CA ASN A 326 25.74 -22.98 -12.23
C ASN A 326 26.23 -23.10 -10.78
N ILE A 327 25.91 -22.12 -9.92
CA ILE A 327 26.15 -22.11 -8.47
C ILE A 327 24.87 -22.53 -7.76
#